data_AF-A0A5D3KAA2-F1
#
_entry.id   AF-A0A5D3KAA2-F1
#
_cell.length_a   1.000
_cell.length_b   1.000
_cell.length_c   1.000
_cell.angle_alpha   90.00
_cell.angle_beta   90.00
_cell.angle_gamma   90.00
#
_symmetry.space_group_name_H-M   'P 1'
#
loop_
_entity.id
_entity.type
_entity.pdbx_description
1 polymer ?
#
loop_
_entity_poly.entity_id
_entity_poly.type
_entity_poly.pdbx_seq_one_letter_code
_entity_poly.pdbx_strand_id
1 'polypeptide(L)'
;MSDIQAQLSVLNQTADAKVVDAIERLIKDGEDHELNRVNVLDFATQHGVDEEHAISAFLHSARLGLFDLGWNVLCPGCGGVLGAHTTLKALKPDDYHCALCACGYKASVDDQVEVSFTVNPRVRRIAAHDPDSLPVWEYFKQVFWSSGVDFNKESFATLANEVTLDTMELPAGEKATMSLQLPNDFIIIFEPVTHAAQFIDVQGEPTKDRQQLAIMYNKVQAPTGTTTMRPGPLRLSLENQAGVRVLPSVFIAAEALHHLIGQRKPFLTAKRMLSNQTFRDVFKADNLSLDQRLQITSLTFLFTDLKGSTALYERVGDLAAFDLVRAHFHALLEIISSEKGAVVKTIGDAVMATFVRPEHAIVAGLRMRAAMDGLNKQRGTDDLIVKIGIHEGPCLAVMLNERQDYFGQTVNIAARVQSLSTAQEIHITGPVLDAPAVAEILQQRAIKPIQKQAALRGIADKMVVYEIP
;
A
#
# COMPACT_ATOMS: atom_id res chain seq x y z
N MET A 1 -4.43 15.40 27.81
CA MET A 1 -2.99 15.24 28.12
C MET A 1 -2.68 13.97 28.91
N SER A 2 -3.38 13.63 30.01
CA SER A 2 -3.08 12.39 30.76
C SER A 2 -3.36 11.10 29.98
N ASP A 3 -4.36 11.11 29.09
CA ASP A 3 -4.72 9.95 28.25
C ASP A 3 -3.69 9.70 27.13
N ILE A 4 -3.18 10.76 26.51
CA ILE A 4 -2.16 10.69 25.45
C ILE A 4 -0.84 10.14 25.99
N GLN A 5 -0.39 10.61 27.16
CA GLN A 5 0.83 10.08 27.79
C GLN A 5 0.67 8.61 28.18
N ALA A 6 -0.52 8.17 28.59
CA ALA A 6 -0.79 6.76 28.84
C ALA A 6 -0.73 5.93 27.54
N GLN A 7 -1.35 6.41 26.45
CA GLN A 7 -1.28 5.77 25.13
C GLN A 7 0.17 5.66 24.61
N LEU A 8 0.95 6.74 24.72
CA LEU A 8 2.37 6.74 24.32
C LEU A 8 3.21 5.78 25.19
N SER A 9 2.92 5.71 26.50
CA SER A 9 3.58 4.76 27.40
C SER A 9 3.28 3.30 27.02
N VAL A 10 2.05 2.99 26.64
CA VAL A 10 1.68 1.65 26.13
C VAL A 10 2.36 1.39 24.77
N LEU A 11 2.38 2.38 23.87
CA LEU A 11 3.03 2.24 22.57
C LEU A 11 4.52 1.90 22.71
N ASN A 12 5.22 2.53 23.66
CA ASN A 12 6.63 2.28 23.97
C ASN A 12 6.91 0.88 24.52
N GLN A 13 5.89 0.14 24.98
CA GLN A 13 6.02 -1.27 25.39
C GLN A 13 5.88 -2.24 24.21
N THR A 14 5.29 -1.78 23.09
CA THR A 14 4.91 -2.64 21.95
C THR A 14 5.65 -2.31 20.65
N ALA A 15 6.35 -1.17 20.59
CA ALA A 15 7.01 -0.68 19.38
C ALA A 15 8.45 -0.21 19.69
N ASP A 16 9.26 -0.06 18.64
CA ASP A 16 10.64 0.42 18.75
C ASP A 16 10.70 1.84 19.33
N ALA A 17 11.48 2.03 20.39
CA ALA A 17 11.54 3.29 21.13
C ALA A 17 11.95 4.49 20.27
N LYS A 18 12.85 4.33 19.28
CA LYS A 18 13.24 5.44 18.40
C LYS A 18 12.09 5.88 17.51
N VAL A 19 11.29 4.91 17.06
CA VAL A 19 10.09 5.19 16.26
C VAL A 19 9.03 5.88 17.12
N VAL A 20 8.82 5.42 18.36
CA VAL A 20 7.87 6.05 19.30
C VAL A 20 8.26 7.48 19.61
N ASP A 21 9.55 7.74 19.88
CA ASP A 21 10.07 9.09 20.08
C ASP A 21 9.82 10.00 18.86
N ALA A 22 9.99 9.47 17.65
CA ALA A 22 9.74 10.20 16.41
C ALA A 22 8.24 10.50 16.22
N ILE A 23 7.36 9.54 16.52
CA ILE A 23 5.90 9.74 16.49
C ILE A 23 5.47 10.78 17.52
N GLU A 24 6.01 10.75 18.74
CA GLU A 24 5.68 11.73 19.78
C GLU A 24 6.09 13.15 19.36
N ARG A 25 7.30 13.30 18.80
CA ARG A 25 7.76 14.59 18.25
C ARG A 25 6.88 15.06 17.10
N LEU A 26 6.49 14.16 16.19
CA LEU A 26 5.58 14.50 15.09
C LEU A 26 4.23 15.02 15.61
N ILE A 27 3.63 14.34 16.59
CA ILE A 27 2.36 14.79 17.21
C ILE A 27 2.52 16.16 17.86
N LYS A 28 3.61 16.37 18.59
CA LYS A 28 3.82 17.55 19.42
C LYS A 28 4.23 18.78 18.61
N ASP A 29 5.22 18.60 17.73
CA ASP A 29 5.97 19.69 17.10
C ASP A 29 5.82 19.73 15.58
N GLY A 30 5.25 18.69 14.96
CA GLY A 30 5.04 18.62 13.50
C GLY A 30 4.00 19.62 13.00
N GLU A 31 4.12 20.01 11.73
CA GLU A 31 3.12 20.82 11.03
C GLU A 31 1.84 20.01 10.79
N ASP A 32 0.69 20.69 10.69
CA ASP A 32 -0.61 20.03 10.55
C ASP A 32 -0.68 19.06 9.35
N HIS A 33 -0.06 19.44 8.22
CA HIS A 33 -0.03 18.60 7.02
C HIS A 33 0.85 17.35 7.17
N GLU A 34 1.83 17.35 8.07
CA GLU A 34 2.68 16.19 8.35
C GLU A 34 1.94 15.16 9.23
N LEU A 35 0.84 15.56 9.87
CA LEU A 35 -0.04 14.72 10.67
C LEU A 35 -1.28 14.22 9.91
N ASN A 36 -1.46 14.68 8.67
CA ASN A 36 -2.52 14.20 7.79
C ASN A 36 -1.96 13.23 6.76
N ARG A 37 -2.58 12.05 6.65
CA ARG A 37 -2.23 11.01 5.67
C ARG A 37 -0.73 10.74 5.62
N VAL A 38 -0.14 10.52 6.79
CA VAL A 38 1.29 10.26 6.96
C VAL A 38 1.72 9.11 6.04
N ASN A 39 2.66 9.41 5.13
CA ASN A 39 3.36 8.40 4.35
C ASN A 39 4.41 7.74 5.25
N VAL A 40 4.09 6.57 5.80
CA VAL A 40 4.98 5.88 6.77
C VAL A 40 6.35 5.54 6.18
N LEU A 41 6.45 5.33 4.87
CA LEU A 41 7.73 5.02 4.22
C LEU A 41 8.62 6.27 4.10
N ASP A 42 8.02 7.42 3.76
CA ASP A 42 8.71 8.71 3.74
C ASP A 42 9.11 9.12 5.18
N PHE A 43 8.22 8.93 6.15
CA PHE A 43 8.51 9.12 7.58
C PHE A 43 9.71 8.28 8.03
N ALA A 44 9.71 6.97 7.71
CA ALA A 44 10.82 6.10 8.09
C ALA A 44 12.16 6.58 7.52
N THR A 45 12.14 7.01 6.26
CA THR A 45 13.32 7.57 5.56
C THR A 45 13.80 8.87 6.21
N GLN A 46 12.90 9.82 6.47
CA GLN A 46 13.25 11.12 7.04
C GLN A 46 13.78 11.03 8.47
N HIS A 47 13.28 10.07 9.25
CA HIS A 47 13.68 9.87 10.63
C HIS A 47 14.79 8.81 10.81
N GLY A 48 15.24 8.17 9.72
CA GLY A 48 16.31 7.17 9.75
C GLY A 48 15.98 5.92 10.57
N VAL A 49 14.72 5.47 10.52
CA VAL A 49 14.22 4.27 11.23
C VAL A 49 13.86 3.17 10.25
N ASP A 50 13.79 1.91 10.71
CA ASP A 50 13.38 0.80 9.85
C ASP A 50 11.89 0.92 9.47
N GLU A 51 11.58 0.62 8.20
CA GLU A 51 10.23 0.73 7.65
C GLU A 51 9.23 -0.20 8.36
N GLU A 52 9.62 -1.44 8.70
CA GLU A 52 8.70 -2.38 9.36
C GLU A 52 8.44 -1.98 10.81
N HIS A 53 9.46 -1.47 11.51
CA HIS A 53 9.27 -0.88 12.83
C HIS A 53 8.35 0.36 12.78
N ALA A 54 8.49 1.21 11.76
CA ALA A 54 7.61 2.34 11.53
C ALA A 54 6.16 1.90 11.27
N ILE A 55 5.94 0.98 10.33
CA ILE A 55 4.61 0.41 10.04
C ILE A 55 3.99 -0.18 11.30
N SER A 56 4.74 -1.00 12.04
CA SER A 56 4.27 -1.62 13.28
C SER A 56 3.86 -0.57 14.33
N ALA A 57 4.68 0.46 14.54
CA ALA A 57 4.38 1.52 15.49
C ALA A 57 3.13 2.32 15.10
N PHE A 58 2.94 2.64 13.82
CA PHE A 58 1.73 3.32 13.34
C PHE A 58 0.46 2.46 13.44
N LEU A 59 0.58 1.14 13.28
CA LEU A 59 -0.53 0.22 13.50
C LEU A 59 -0.94 0.14 14.98
N HIS A 60 0.04 0.05 15.88
CA HIS A 60 -0.22 0.11 17.31
C HIS A 60 -0.76 1.47 17.74
N SER A 61 -0.22 2.57 17.21
CA SER A 61 -0.71 3.92 17.49
C SER A 61 -2.16 4.09 17.03
N ALA A 62 -2.52 3.52 15.87
CA ALA A 62 -3.89 3.51 15.40
C ALA A 62 -4.82 2.70 16.31
N ARG A 63 -4.39 1.52 16.76
CA ARG A 63 -5.16 0.70 17.71
C ARG A 63 -5.39 1.37 19.06
N LEU A 64 -4.42 2.17 19.49
CA LEU A 64 -4.47 2.95 20.72
C LEU A 64 -5.30 4.23 20.57
N GLY A 65 -5.70 4.62 19.36
CA GLY A 65 -6.47 5.83 19.08
C GLY A 65 -5.63 7.10 18.98
N LEU A 66 -4.32 6.97 18.73
CA LEU A 66 -3.45 8.11 18.44
C LEU A 66 -3.60 8.60 17.01
N PHE A 67 -3.77 7.67 16.08
CA PHE A 67 -4.00 7.91 14.66
C PHE A 67 -5.23 7.14 14.18
N ASP A 68 -5.84 7.60 13.10
CA ASP A 68 -6.87 6.90 12.36
C ASP A 68 -6.23 6.31 11.09
N LEU A 69 -6.49 5.02 10.85
CA LEU A 69 -6.04 4.29 9.66
C LEU A 69 -6.97 4.61 8.48
N GLY A 70 -6.40 5.00 7.34
CA GLY A 70 -7.13 5.31 6.11
C GLY A 70 -6.64 4.50 4.91
N TRP A 71 -7.55 4.26 3.96
CA TRP A 71 -7.34 3.54 2.71
C TRP A 71 -7.75 4.44 1.54
N ASN A 72 -6.79 4.87 0.74
CA ASN A 72 -7.01 5.86 -0.32
C ASN A 72 -6.78 5.22 -1.69
N VAL A 73 -7.80 5.25 -2.54
CA VAL A 73 -7.69 4.80 -3.93
C VAL A 73 -7.11 5.92 -4.77
N LEU A 74 -6.02 5.64 -5.45
CA LEU A 74 -5.26 6.62 -6.19
C LEU A 74 -5.43 6.44 -7.70
N CYS A 75 -5.45 7.55 -8.42
CA CYS A 75 -5.27 7.57 -9.85
C CYS A 75 -3.81 7.23 -10.20
N PRO A 76 -3.54 6.22 -11.04
CA PRO A 76 -2.17 5.87 -11.42
C PRO A 76 -1.49 6.96 -12.27
N GLY A 77 -2.25 7.81 -12.94
CA GLY A 77 -1.71 8.94 -13.71
C GLY A 77 -1.29 10.09 -12.82
N CYS A 78 -2.24 10.76 -12.17
CA CYS A 78 -1.98 12.00 -11.44
C CYS A 78 -1.77 11.84 -9.93
N GLY A 79 -1.92 10.64 -9.35
CA GLY A 79 -1.84 10.42 -7.90
C GLY A 79 -3.00 11.03 -7.11
N GLY A 80 -4.00 11.57 -7.80
CA GLY A 80 -5.22 12.11 -7.21
C GLY A 80 -6.05 11.01 -6.55
N VAL A 81 -6.73 11.37 -5.48
CA VAL A 81 -7.38 10.44 -4.56
C VAL A 81 -8.83 10.30 -4.98
N LEU A 82 -9.15 9.16 -5.59
CA LEU A 82 -10.45 8.87 -6.19
C LEU A 82 -11.47 8.40 -5.15
N GLY A 83 -11.01 7.99 -3.97
CA GLY A 83 -11.85 7.70 -2.82
C GLY A 83 -11.01 7.45 -1.58
N ALA A 84 -11.42 8.02 -0.45
CA ALA A 84 -10.81 7.82 0.86
C ALA A 84 -11.77 7.04 1.76
N HIS A 85 -11.29 5.96 2.38
CA HIS A 85 -12.10 5.04 3.16
C HIS A 85 -11.45 4.78 4.52
N THR A 86 -12.27 4.64 5.57
CA THR A 86 -11.80 4.26 6.91
C THR A 86 -11.62 2.75 7.07
N THR A 87 -12.20 1.96 6.17
CA THR A 87 -12.11 0.50 6.19
C THR A 87 -11.90 -0.02 4.78
N LEU A 88 -11.18 -1.13 4.65
CA LEU A 88 -11.00 -1.79 3.37
C LEU A 88 -12.30 -2.41 2.83
N LYS A 89 -13.31 -2.64 3.69
CA LYS A 89 -14.67 -3.10 3.33
C LYS A 89 -15.41 -2.13 2.42
N ALA A 90 -15.10 -0.83 2.48
CA ALA A 90 -15.75 0.20 1.68
C ALA A 90 -15.15 0.34 0.26
N LEU A 91 -14.05 -0.36 -0.03
CA LEU A 91 -13.39 -0.34 -1.33
C LEU A 91 -14.30 -0.95 -2.41
N LYS A 92 -14.46 -0.23 -3.54
CA LYS A 92 -15.25 -0.66 -4.70
C LYS A 92 -14.36 -0.88 -5.92
N PRO A 93 -13.95 -2.11 -6.25
CA PRO A 93 -12.89 -2.35 -7.24
C PRO A 93 -13.14 -1.77 -8.65
N ASP A 94 -14.39 -1.63 -9.09
CA ASP A 94 -14.75 -1.30 -10.48
C ASP A 94 -15.33 0.11 -10.69
N ASP A 95 -15.28 1.00 -9.68
CA ASP A 95 -16.13 2.22 -9.64
C ASP A 95 -15.34 3.54 -9.51
N TYR A 96 -14.11 3.61 -10.04
CA TYR A 96 -13.27 4.80 -9.90
C TYR A 96 -12.98 5.50 -11.23
N HIS A 97 -13.28 6.80 -11.27
CA HIS A 97 -12.99 7.69 -12.39
C HIS A 97 -12.19 8.90 -11.93
N CYS A 98 -11.08 9.18 -12.60
CA CYS A 98 -10.29 10.38 -12.35
C CYS A 98 -10.74 11.50 -13.28
N ALA A 99 -11.36 12.54 -12.72
CA ALA A 99 -11.77 13.71 -13.50
C ALA A 99 -10.57 14.50 -14.06
N LEU A 100 -9.47 14.60 -13.32
CA LEU A 100 -8.27 15.31 -13.79
C LEU A 100 -7.63 14.62 -15.02
N CYS A 101 -7.63 13.29 -15.06
CA CYS A 101 -7.06 12.52 -16.17
C CYS A 101 -8.10 12.10 -17.22
N ALA A 102 -9.40 12.33 -16.98
CA ALA A 102 -10.51 11.83 -17.78
C ALA A 102 -10.47 10.31 -18.05
N CYS A 103 -10.00 9.52 -17.08
CA CYS A 103 -9.78 8.07 -17.24
C CYS A 103 -10.48 7.26 -16.14
N GLY A 104 -11.07 6.13 -16.52
CA GLY A 104 -11.62 5.14 -15.59
C GLY A 104 -10.58 4.09 -15.21
N TYR A 105 -10.58 3.67 -13.94
CA TYR A 105 -9.61 2.71 -13.40
C TYR A 105 -10.30 1.65 -12.54
N LYS A 106 -9.71 0.46 -12.51
CA LYS A 106 -10.02 -0.57 -11.52
C LYS A 106 -9.00 -0.50 -10.41
N ALA A 107 -9.45 -0.37 -9.17
CA ALA A 107 -8.55 -0.25 -8.04
C ALA A 107 -7.75 -1.55 -7.85
N SER A 108 -6.43 -1.43 -7.91
CA SER A 108 -5.48 -2.49 -7.61
C SER A 108 -4.89 -2.29 -6.21
N VAL A 109 -5.01 -3.30 -5.35
CA VAL A 109 -4.43 -3.26 -3.99
C VAL A 109 -2.90 -3.39 -4.00
N ASP A 110 -2.33 -3.84 -5.11
CA ASP A 110 -0.87 -3.94 -5.27
C ASP A 110 -0.19 -2.58 -5.21
N ASP A 111 -0.77 -1.57 -5.89
CA ASP A 111 -0.09 -0.33 -6.26
C ASP A 111 -0.98 0.92 -6.26
N GLN A 112 -2.31 0.82 -6.22
CA GLN A 112 -3.21 1.98 -6.30
C GLN A 112 -3.98 2.27 -5.02
N VAL A 113 -3.97 1.37 -4.04
CA VAL A 113 -4.58 1.61 -2.72
C VAL A 113 -3.47 1.96 -1.73
N GLU A 114 -3.37 3.24 -1.40
CA GLU A 114 -2.49 3.78 -0.37
C GLU A 114 -3.09 3.54 1.02
N VAL A 115 -2.24 3.18 1.97
CA VAL A 115 -2.55 3.14 3.39
C VAL A 115 -1.84 4.30 4.07
N SER A 116 -2.62 5.12 4.78
CA SER A 116 -2.12 6.32 5.43
C SER A 116 -2.66 6.44 6.85
N PHE A 117 -2.00 7.24 7.67
CA PHE A 117 -2.41 7.48 9.07
C PHE A 117 -2.66 8.97 9.26
N THR A 118 -3.80 9.35 9.82
CA THR A 118 -4.08 10.76 10.17
C THR A 118 -4.23 10.87 11.66
N VAL A 119 -3.63 11.87 12.30
CA VAL A 119 -3.73 12.03 13.76
C VAL A 119 -5.19 12.09 14.19
N ASN A 120 -5.56 11.42 15.28
CA ASN A 120 -6.93 11.46 15.75
C ASN A 120 -7.25 12.86 16.32
N PRO A 121 -8.41 13.48 16.01
CA PRO A 121 -8.75 14.83 16.47
C PRO A 121 -8.83 14.96 18.00
N ARG A 122 -8.98 13.84 18.75
CA ARG A 122 -8.91 13.84 20.22
C ARG A 122 -7.49 14.00 20.76
N VAL A 123 -6.49 13.67 19.96
CA VAL A 123 -5.07 13.85 20.30
C VAL A 123 -4.62 15.25 19.91
N ARG A 124 -4.80 15.61 18.64
CA ARG A 124 -4.50 16.94 18.11
C ARG A 124 -5.43 17.22 16.94
N ARG A 125 -6.19 18.31 17.02
CA ARG A 125 -7.00 18.77 15.90
C ARG A 125 -6.10 19.50 14.90
N ILE A 126 -6.19 19.12 13.64
CA ILE A 126 -5.47 19.75 12.52
C ILE A 126 -6.47 20.27 11.48
N ALA A 127 -6.04 21.19 10.62
CA ALA A 127 -6.92 21.76 9.59
C ALA A 127 -7.56 20.71 8.66
N ALA A 128 -6.85 19.61 8.34
CA ALA A 128 -7.38 18.54 7.50
C ALA A 128 -8.57 17.76 8.11
N HIS A 129 -8.84 17.89 9.42
CA HIS A 129 -10.07 17.33 10.02
C HIS A 129 -11.32 18.09 9.62
N ASP A 130 -11.16 19.30 9.08
CA ASP A 130 -12.20 20.11 8.48
C ASP A 130 -11.71 20.59 7.10
N PRO A 131 -11.76 19.73 6.07
CA PRO A 131 -11.24 20.04 4.74
C PRO A 131 -11.84 21.33 4.15
N ASP A 132 -13.03 21.73 4.59
CA ASP A 132 -13.69 22.97 4.15
C ASP A 132 -13.04 24.25 4.71
N SER A 133 -12.14 24.14 5.69
CA SER A 133 -11.35 25.26 6.21
C SER A 133 -10.02 25.47 5.48
N LEU A 134 -9.60 24.51 4.65
CA LEU A 134 -8.30 24.56 3.98
C LEU A 134 -8.30 25.60 2.86
N PRO A 135 -7.25 26.42 2.73
CA PRO A 135 -7.01 27.18 1.50
C PRO A 135 -6.91 26.25 0.28
N VAL A 136 -7.20 26.78 -0.92
CA VAL A 136 -7.22 26.03 -2.19
C VAL A 136 -6.04 25.06 -2.31
N TRP A 137 -4.82 25.57 -2.13
CA TRP A 137 -3.62 24.78 -2.31
C TRP A 137 -3.34 23.75 -1.21
N GLU A 138 -3.72 24.06 0.02
CA GLU A 138 -3.64 23.09 1.11
C GLU A 138 -4.67 21.98 0.92
N TYR A 139 -5.85 22.28 0.36
CA TYR A 139 -6.81 21.25 -0.04
C TYR A 139 -6.22 20.32 -1.10
N PHE A 140 -5.58 20.88 -2.13
CA PHE A 140 -4.90 20.08 -3.15
C PHE A 140 -3.83 19.16 -2.55
N LYS A 141 -2.96 19.71 -1.72
CA LYS A 141 -1.83 19.00 -1.11
C LYS A 141 -2.27 17.92 -0.10
N GLN A 142 -3.29 18.22 0.71
CA GLN A 142 -3.65 17.38 1.87
C GLN A 142 -4.85 16.45 1.60
N VAL A 143 -5.72 16.80 0.65
CA VAL A 143 -6.98 16.10 0.41
C VAL A 143 -6.99 15.44 -0.96
N PHE A 144 -6.75 16.21 -2.03
CA PHE A 144 -6.88 15.70 -3.39
C PHE A 144 -5.74 14.79 -3.80
N TRP A 145 -4.48 15.23 -3.68
CA TRP A 145 -3.34 14.39 -4.04
C TRP A 145 -2.93 13.46 -2.91
N SER A 146 -2.36 12.32 -3.26
CA SER A 146 -1.85 11.35 -2.29
C SER A 146 -0.56 11.82 -1.62
N SER A 147 -0.23 11.17 -0.51
CA SER A 147 1.04 11.38 0.19
C SER A 147 2.27 10.89 -0.61
N GLY A 148 2.02 10.17 -1.72
CA GLY A 148 3.02 9.77 -2.70
C GLY A 148 3.39 10.85 -3.71
N VAL A 149 2.66 11.96 -3.80
CA VAL A 149 3.03 13.08 -4.69
C VAL A 149 4.02 14.00 -3.98
N ASP A 150 5.19 14.25 -4.59
CA ASP A 150 6.23 15.07 -3.96
C ASP A 150 5.98 16.57 -4.14
N PHE A 151 5.24 17.16 -3.21
CA PHE A 151 5.08 18.61 -3.09
C PHE A 151 6.19 19.24 -2.27
N ASN A 152 7.42 19.20 -2.79
CA ASN A 152 8.47 20.04 -2.24
C ASN A 152 8.18 21.54 -2.50
N LYS A 153 8.91 22.43 -1.82
CA LYS A 153 8.67 23.89 -1.91
C LYS A 153 8.78 24.43 -3.34
N GLU A 154 9.65 23.86 -4.16
CA GLU A 154 9.87 24.28 -5.54
C GLU A 154 8.72 23.80 -6.44
N SER A 155 8.38 22.51 -6.39
CA SER A 155 7.26 21.93 -7.14
C SER A 155 5.95 22.64 -6.85
N PHE A 156 5.69 22.99 -5.59
CA PHE A 156 4.50 23.75 -5.22
C PHE A 156 4.50 25.17 -5.79
N ALA A 157 5.63 25.88 -5.73
CA ALA A 157 5.74 27.22 -6.29
C ALA A 157 5.53 27.22 -7.82
N THR A 158 6.04 26.20 -8.52
CA THR A 158 5.78 25.98 -9.95
C THR A 158 4.29 25.74 -10.22
N LEU A 159 3.61 24.91 -9.42
CA LEU A 159 2.17 24.69 -9.59
C LEU A 159 1.37 25.99 -9.46
N ALA A 160 1.64 26.73 -8.39
CA ALA A 160 0.87 27.93 -8.06
C ALA A 160 1.12 29.08 -9.05
N ASN A 161 2.34 29.20 -9.58
CA ASN A 161 2.74 30.39 -10.36
C ASN A 161 2.87 30.14 -11.87
N GLU A 162 3.19 28.93 -12.31
CA GLU A 162 3.44 28.63 -13.73
C GLU A 162 2.33 27.80 -14.37
N VAL A 163 1.79 26.84 -13.62
CA VAL A 163 0.75 25.94 -14.14
C VAL A 163 -0.64 26.57 -14.03
N THR A 164 -0.84 27.52 -13.12
CA THR A 164 -2.17 28.01 -12.77
C THR A 164 -2.45 29.36 -13.44
N LEU A 165 -3.52 29.42 -14.22
CA LEU A 165 -4.04 30.67 -14.75
C LEU A 165 -4.83 31.45 -13.70
N ASP A 166 -5.72 30.77 -12.97
CA ASP A 166 -6.52 31.35 -11.91
C ASP A 166 -7.10 30.26 -11.02
N THR A 167 -7.39 30.59 -9.75
CA THR A 167 -8.13 29.74 -8.81
C THR A 167 -9.07 30.60 -7.99
N MET A 168 -10.20 30.05 -7.55
CA MET A 168 -11.02 30.71 -6.54
C MET A 168 -11.72 29.71 -5.63
N GLU A 169 -12.16 30.22 -4.49
CA GLU A 169 -13.14 29.55 -3.65
C GLU A 169 -14.53 30.06 -3.98
N LEU A 170 -15.47 29.14 -4.23
CA LEU A 170 -16.86 29.46 -4.53
C LEU A 170 -17.80 28.75 -3.54
N PRO A 171 -18.41 29.48 -2.60
CA PRO A 171 -19.35 28.93 -1.63
C PRO A 171 -20.57 28.25 -2.27
N ALA A 172 -21.22 27.39 -1.50
CA ALA A 172 -22.43 26.69 -1.93
C ALA A 172 -23.57 27.68 -2.28
N GLY A 173 -24.18 27.51 -3.45
CA GLY A 173 -25.29 28.35 -3.93
C GLY A 173 -24.85 29.64 -4.63
N GLU A 174 -23.55 29.95 -4.67
CA GLU A 174 -23.05 31.19 -5.25
C GLU A 174 -22.69 31.06 -6.74
N LYS A 175 -22.55 32.23 -7.37
CA LYS A 175 -22.12 32.40 -8.76
C LYS A 175 -20.94 33.35 -8.82
N ALA A 176 -19.99 33.05 -9.69
CA ALA A 176 -18.82 33.88 -9.92
C ALA A 176 -18.49 33.99 -11.41
N THR A 177 -17.57 34.89 -11.74
CA THR A 177 -17.03 35.00 -13.10
C THR A 177 -15.53 35.24 -13.03
N MET A 178 -14.75 34.42 -13.74
CA MET A 178 -13.33 34.65 -14.00
C MET A 178 -13.15 35.31 -15.36
N SER A 179 -12.20 36.25 -15.43
CA SER A 179 -11.73 36.81 -16.69
C SER A 179 -10.31 36.30 -16.94
N LEU A 180 -10.17 35.43 -17.93
CA LEU A 180 -8.94 34.70 -18.23
C LEU A 180 -8.39 35.14 -19.58
N GLN A 181 -7.08 35.01 -19.76
CA GLN A 181 -6.41 35.11 -21.04
C GLN A 181 -5.92 33.72 -21.42
N LEU A 182 -6.57 33.07 -22.38
CA LEU A 182 -6.20 31.72 -22.81
C LEU A 182 -4.86 31.77 -23.59
N PRO A 183 -3.83 31.04 -23.15
CA PRO A 183 -2.60 30.83 -23.91
C PRO A 183 -2.84 29.83 -25.05
N ASN A 184 -1.81 29.57 -25.87
CA ASN A 184 -1.88 28.55 -26.93
C ASN A 184 -1.48 27.17 -26.39
N ASP A 185 -2.16 26.74 -25.34
CA ASP A 185 -1.89 25.50 -24.62
C ASP A 185 -3.21 24.83 -24.24
N PHE A 186 -3.18 23.53 -24.00
CA PHE A 186 -4.34 22.80 -23.51
C PHE A 186 -4.67 23.21 -22.07
N ILE A 187 -5.93 23.53 -21.78
CA ILE A 187 -6.36 24.04 -20.47
C ILE A 187 -7.28 23.02 -19.79
N ILE A 188 -7.10 22.86 -18.48
CA ILE A 188 -7.95 22.04 -17.62
C ILE A 188 -8.58 22.96 -16.58
N ILE A 189 -9.90 23.08 -16.59
CA ILE A 189 -10.64 23.66 -15.46
C ILE A 189 -10.99 22.50 -14.55
N PHE A 190 -10.25 22.37 -13.45
CA PHE A 190 -10.38 21.29 -12.50
C PHE A 190 -10.98 21.78 -11.18
N GLU A 191 -11.85 20.97 -10.59
CA GLU A 191 -12.48 21.25 -9.31
C GLU A 191 -12.31 20.01 -8.41
N PRO A 192 -11.46 20.09 -7.36
CA PRO A 192 -11.02 18.93 -6.59
C PRO A 192 -12.02 18.43 -5.55
N VAL A 193 -13.01 19.24 -5.13
CA VAL A 193 -13.96 18.86 -4.08
C VAL A 193 -15.01 17.88 -4.60
N THR A 194 -15.59 18.20 -5.75
CA THR A 194 -16.62 17.38 -6.42
C THR A 194 -16.04 16.48 -7.50
N HIS A 195 -14.72 16.54 -7.73
CA HIS A 195 -14.03 15.84 -8.81
C HIS A 195 -14.67 16.13 -10.17
N ALA A 196 -14.85 17.41 -10.49
CA ALA A 196 -15.35 17.87 -11.78
C ALA A 196 -14.20 18.41 -12.64
N ALA A 197 -14.28 18.21 -13.95
CA ALA A 197 -13.30 18.73 -14.90
C ALA A 197 -13.95 19.17 -16.21
N GLN A 198 -13.46 20.27 -16.77
CA GLN A 198 -13.76 20.72 -18.13
C GLN A 198 -12.45 20.97 -18.86
N PHE A 199 -12.34 20.40 -20.05
CA PHE A 199 -11.14 20.51 -20.87
C PHE A 199 -11.34 21.52 -21.99
N ILE A 200 -10.33 22.34 -22.26
CA ILE A 200 -10.31 23.28 -23.37
C ILE A 200 -9.10 22.99 -24.24
N ASP A 201 -9.37 22.59 -25.47
CA ASP A 201 -8.35 22.46 -26.50
C ASP A 201 -8.18 23.81 -27.19
N VAL A 202 -7.14 24.55 -26.82
CA VAL A 202 -6.91 25.90 -27.35
C VAL A 202 -6.09 25.81 -28.63
N GLN A 203 -6.70 26.18 -29.76
CA GLN A 203 -6.09 26.05 -31.08
C GLN A 203 -6.50 27.20 -32.01
N GLY A 204 -5.71 27.38 -33.08
CA GLY A 204 -5.97 28.36 -34.13
C GLY A 204 -5.43 29.75 -33.83
N GLU A 205 -5.77 30.71 -34.70
CA GLU A 205 -5.26 32.08 -34.60
C GLU A 205 -5.83 32.83 -33.38
N PRO A 206 -5.01 33.63 -32.66
CA PRO A 206 -5.46 34.43 -31.53
C PRO A 206 -6.62 35.38 -31.90
N THR A 207 -7.61 35.48 -31.01
CA THR A 207 -8.76 36.38 -31.16
C THR A 207 -8.76 37.50 -30.12
N LYS A 208 -9.31 38.66 -30.51
CA LYS A 208 -9.66 39.75 -29.59
C LYS A 208 -11.10 39.67 -29.10
N ASP A 209 -11.93 38.83 -29.74
CA ASP A 209 -13.32 38.63 -29.35
C ASP A 209 -13.39 37.90 -28.00
N ARG A 210 -14.23 38.40 -27.10
CA ARG A 210 -14.43 37.78 -25.78
C ARG A 210 -15.25 36.50 -25.94
N GLN A 211 -14.60 35.36 -25.67
CA GLN A 211 -15.23 34.04 -25.63
C GLN A 211 -15.93 33.83 -24.28
N GLN A 212 -16.91 32.93 -24.22
CA GLN A 212 -17.66 32.62 -22.99
C GLN A 212 -17.78 31.12 -22.78
N LEU A 213 -17.63 30.70 -21.54
CA LEU A 213 -17.89 29.34 -21.08
C LEU A 213 -18.65 29.41 -19.75
N ALA A 214 -19.62 28.52 -19.56
CA ALA A 214 -20.38 28.41 -18.33
C ALA A 214 -20.23 27.00 -17.76
N ILE A 215 -19.93 26.90 -16.47
CA ILE A 215 -19.81 25.63 -15.74
C ILE A 215 -20.72 25.68 -14.53
N MET A 216 -21.46 24.59 -14.33
CA MET A 216 -22.32 24.38 -13.16
C MET A 216 -21.85 23.14 -12.41
N TYR A 217 -21.53 23.28 -11.13
CA TYR A 217 -21.18 22.17 -10.25
C TYR A 217 -22.44 21.69 -9.54
N ASN A 218 -22.91 20.47 -9.79
CA ASN A 218 -24.20 19.96 -9.27
C ASN A 218 -24.13 18.52 -8.72
N LYS A 219 -22.95 18.09 -8.24
CA LYS A 219 -22.62 16.72 -7.77
C LYS A 219 -22.73 15.60 -8.80
N VAL A 220 -23.36 15.82 -9.95
CA VAL A 220 -23.32 14.86 -11.06
C VAL A 220 -21.97 15.01 -11.73
N GLN A 221 -21.25 13.89 -11.88
CA GLN A 221 -19.99 13.89 -12.61
C GLN A 221 -20.29 14.31 -14.06
N ALA A 222 -19.93 15.54 -14.40
CA ALA A 222 -20.13 16.05 -15.74
C ALA A 222 -19.32 15.16 -16.71
N PRO A 223 -19.87 14.82 -17.90
CA PRO A 223 -19.05 14.17 -18.92
C PRO A 223 -17.81 15.03 -19.17
N THR A 224 -16.63 14.41 -19.14
CA THR A 224 -15.34 15.03 -19.46
C THR A 224 -15.30 15.35 -20.95
N GLY A 225 -16.01 16.40 -21.34
CA GLY A 225 -16.03 16.91 -22.71
C GLY A 225 -14.88 17.88 -22.93
N THR A 226 -14.23 17.78 -24.09
CA THR A 226 -13.26 18.77 -24.55
C THR A 226 -13.97 19.79 -25.43
N THR A 227 -13.81 21.07 -25.12
CA THR A 227 -14.31 22.18 -25.94
C THR A 227 -13.16 22.86 -26.66
N THR A 228 -13.29 23.11 -27.96
CA THR A 228 -12.27 23.84 -28.71
C THR A 228 -12.49 25.35 -28.57
N MET A 229 -11.43 26.10 -28.28
CA MET A 229 -11.44 27.57 -28.22
C MET A 229 -10.19 28.15 -28.88
N ARG A 230 -10.18 29.46 -29.14
CA ARG A 230 -8.99 30.16 -29.67
C ARG A 230 -8.19 30.83 -28.55
N PRO A 231 -6.86 31.03 -28.70
CA PRO A 231 -6.09 31.86 -27.80
C PRO A 231 -6.73 33.26 -27.71
N GLY A 232 -6.92 33.82 -26.52
CA GLY A 232 -7.69 35.05 -26.38
C GLY A 232 -8.43 35.22 -25.05
N PRO A 233 -9.17 36.33 -24.89
CA PRO A 233 -9.93 36.59 -23.68
C PRO A 233 -11.10 35.63 -23.52
N LEU A 234 -11.20 34.99 -22.36
CA LEU A 234 -12.30 34.11 -21.95
C LEU A 234 -13.00 34.68 -20.71
N ARG A 235 -14.34 34.73 -20.76
CA ARG A 235 -15.18 34.94 -19.59
C ARG A 235 -15.77 33.61 -19.13
N LEU A 236 -15.25 33.08 -18.04
CA LEU A 236 -15.71 31.82 -17.45
C LEU A 236 -16.73 32.12 -16.36
N SER A 237 -17.98 31.71 -16.56
CA SER A 237 -19.07 31.86 -15.58
C SER A 237 -19.21 30.56 -14.79
N LEU A 238 -19.20 30.66 -13.47
CA LEU A 238 -19.20 29.52 -12.56
C LEU A 238 -20.43 29.60 -11.66
N GLU A 239 -21.12 28.47 -11.48
CA GLU A 239 -22.27 28.35 -10.59
C GLU A 239 -22.12 27.11 -9.71
N ASN A 240 -22.18 27.29 -8.40
CA ASN A 240 -22.08 26.19 -7.45
C ASN A 240 -23.46 25.78 -6.93
N GLN A 241 -23.97 24.65 -7.41
CA GLN A 241 -25.17 23.97 -6.90
C GLN A 241 -24.83 22.65 -6.20
N ALA A 242 -23.56 22.43 -5.86
CA ALA A 242 -23.09 21.19 -5.25
C ALA A 242 -23.43 21.12 -3.75
N GLY A 243 -23.98 22.17 -3.13
CA GLY A 243 -24.34 22.16 -1.71
C GLY A 243 -23.16 22.09 -0.74
N VAL A 244 -21.94 22.14 -1.24
CA VAL A 244 -20.66 22.30 -0.53
C VAL A 244 -19.85 23.36 -1.28
N ARG A 245 -18.80 23.92 -0.68
CA ARG A 245 -17.89 24.82 -1.42
C ARG A 245 -17.19 24.08 -2.56
N VAL A 246 -16.80 24.80 -3.59
CA VAL A 246 -16.00 24.26 -4.69
C VAL A 246 -14.76 25.12 -4.92
N LEU A 247 -13.69 24.49 -5.43
CA LEU A 247 -12.38 25.14 -5.59
C LEU A 247 -11.92 25.12 -7.07
N PRO A 248 -12.68 25.76 -7.97
CA PRO A 248 -12.37 25.77 -9.40
C PRO A 248 -10.98 26.37 -9.64
N SER A 249 -10.16 25.59 -10.33
CA SER A 249 -8.76 25.87 -10.59
C SER A 249 -8.47 25.66 -12.06
N VAL A 250 -7.92 26.68 -12.72
CA VAL A 250 -7.65 26.67 -14.16
C VAL A 250 -6.18 26.40 -14.38
N PHE A 251 -5.85 25.21 -14.86
CA PHE A 251 -4.50 24.75 -15.11
C PHE A 251 -4.16 24.76 -16.59
N ILE A 252 -2.91 25.11 -16.89
CA ILE A 252 -2.27 24.87 -18.17
C ILE A 252 -1.72 23.44 -18.13
N ALA A 253 -2.22 22.56 -19.00
CA ALA A 253 -1.75 21.18 -19.12
C ALA A 253 -0.43 21.08 -19.89
N ALA A 254 0.56 21.84 -19.46
CA ALA A 254 1.90 21.87 -20.03
C ALA A 254 2.83 20.87 -19.32
N GLU A 255 4.08 20.85 -19.76
CA GLU A 255 5.14 19.99 -19.19
C GLU A 255 5.32 20.17 -17.68
N ALA A 256 5.15 21.39 -17.15
CA ALA A 256 5.26 21.67 -15.72
C ALA A 256 4.25 20.89 -14.86
N LEU A 257 3.00 20.76 -15.30
CA LEU A 257 1.99 19.96 -14.61
C LEU A 257 2.36 18.47 -14.64
N HIS A 258 2.83 17.98 -15.79
CA HIS A 258 3.27 16.59 -15.97
C HIS A 258 4.49 16.26 -15.11
N HIS A 259 5.46 17.16 -15.03
CA HIS A 259 6.65 17.00 -14.19
C HIS A 259 6.28 16.92 -12.71
N LEU A 260 5.40 17.82 -12.25
CA LEU A 260 4.92 17.83 -10.87
C LEU A 260 4.19 16.54 -10.50
N ILE A 261 3.24 16.10 -11.33
CA ILE A 261 2.56 14.82 -11.10
C ILE A 261 3.43 13.63 -11.50
N GLY A 262 4.61 13.80 -12.09
CA GLY A 262 5.51 12.72 -12.44
C GLY A 262 6.37 12.27 -11.25
N GLN A 263 6.65 13.18 -10.33
CA GLN A 263 7.45 12.90 -9.15
C GLN A 263 6.64 12.14 -8.11
N ARG A 264 7.02 10.87 -7.89
CA ARG A 264 6.35 9.95 -6.97
C ARG A 264 7.30 9.40 -5.94
N LYS A 265 6.90 9.50 -4.68
CA LYS A 265 7.49 8.78 -3.56
C LYS A 265 6.81 7.41 -3.42
N PRO A 266 7.54 6.38 -2.96
CA PRO A 266 6.90 5.15 -2.54
C PRO A 266 5.96 5.43 -1.37
N PHE A 267 4.87 4.67 -1.30
CA PHE A 267 3.92 4.73 -0.19
C PHE A 267 3.53 3.31 0.23
N LEU A 268 2.95 3.20 1.43
CA LEU A 268 2.50 1.93 1.95
C LEU A 268 1.25 1.46 1.20
N THR A 269 1.32 0.34 0.48
CA THR A 269 0.18 -0.16 -0.30
C THR A 269 -0.70 -1.11 0.52
N ALA A 270 -1.94 -1.28 0.09
CA ALA A 270 -2.85 -2.24 0.71
C ALA A 270 -2.32 -3.68 0.65
N LYS A 271 -1.64 -4.09 -0.43
CA LYS A 271 -0.95 -5.39 -0.49
C LYS A 271 0.07 -5.56 0.63
N ARG A 272 0.92 -4.56 0.83
CA ARG A 272 1.95 -4.61 1.88
C ARG A 272 1.30 -4.66 3.26
N MET A 273 0.21 -3.92 3.46
CA MET A 273 -0.55 -3.96 4.71
C MET A 273 -1.23 -5.31 4.97
N LEU A 274 -1.91 -5.87 3.98
CA LEU A 274 -2.55 -7.19 4.06
C LEU A 274 -1.53 -8.32 4.31
N SER A 275 -0.27 -8.12 3.92
CA SER A 275 0.82 -9.08 4.09
C SER A 275 1.73 -8.76 5.28
N ASN A 276 1.34 -7.84 6.16
CA ASN A 276 2.09 -7.44 7.34
C ASN A 276 1.61 -8.19 8.60
N GLN A 277 2.55 -8.68 9.41
CA GLN A 277 2.27 -9.48 10.60
C GLN A 277 1.54 -8.67 11.68
N THR A 278 2.02 -7.47 12.02
CA THR A 278 1.39 -6.60 13.03
C THR A 278 -0.04 -6.28 12.65
N PHE A 279 -0.31 -5.99 11.37
CA PHE A 279 -1.67 -5.69 10.90
C PHE A 279 -2.62 -6.87 11.15
N ARG A 280 -2.18 -8.09 10.82
CA ARG A 280 -2.94 -9.32 11.05
C ARG A 280 -3.23 -9.55 12.53
N ASP A 281 -2.27 -9.26 13.40
CA ASP A 281 -2.41 -9.47 14.84
C ASP A 281 -3.31 -8.43 15.50
N VAL A 282 -3.23 -7.18 15.06
CA VAL A 282 -3.92 -6.04 15.67
C VAL A 282 -5.37 -5.89 15.15
N PHE A 283 -5.62 -6.17 13.86
CA PHE A 283 -6.89 -5.85 13.19
C PHE A 283 -7.73 -7.07 12.71
N LYS A 284 -7.31 -8.29 13.07
CA LYS A 284 -7.93 -9.63 12.84
C LYS A 284 -9.23 -9.70 12.00
N ALA A 285 -10.37 -9.23 12.54
CA ALA A 285 -11.70 -9.45 11.95
C ALA A 285 -12.31 -8.22 11.24
N ASP A 286 -11.72 -7.04 11.37
CA ASP A 286 -12.41 -5.78 11.02
C ASP A 286 -12.12 -5.23 9.63
N ASN A 287 -11.24 -5.88 8.87
CA ASN A 287 -10.68 -5.25 7.68
C ASN A 287 -11.42 -5.58 6.38
N LEU A 288 -11.85 -6.82 6.19
CA LEU A 288 -12.48 -7.29 4.95
C LEU A 288 -13.90 -7.79 5.26
N SER A 289 -14.83 -7.61 4.33
CA SER A 289 -16.16 -8.22 4.47
C SER A 289 -16.12 -9.69 4.05
N LEU A 290 -17.06 -10.51 4.54
CA LEU A 290 -17.07 -11.96 4.28
C LEU A 290 -17.11 -12.30 2.78
N ASP A 291 -17.78 -11.46 1.98
CA ASP A 291 -17.94 -11.66 0.54
C ASP A 291 -16.89 -10.93 -0.30
N GLN A 292 -16.08 -10.06 0.30
CA GLN A 292 -15.07 -9.28 -0.43
C GLN A 292 -13.87 -10.15 -0.81
N ARG A 293 -13.44 -10.00 -2.06
CA ARG A 293 -12.28 -10.69 -2.64
C ARG A 293 -11.40 -9.63 -3.26
N LEU A 294 -10.19 -9.48 -2.74
CA LEU A 294 -9.22 -8.54 -3.28
C LEU A 294 -8.18 -9.31 -4.07
N GLN A 295 -8.06 -8.99 -5.36
CA GLN A 295 -7.07 -9.59 -6.22
C GLN A 295 -5.69 -8.98 -5.94
N ILE A 296 -4.72 -9.84 -5.65
CA ILE A 296 -3.31 -9.50 -5.55
C ILE A 296 -2.61 -10.15 -6.74
N THR A 297 -1.94 -9.35 -7.54
CA THR A 297 -1.31 -9.80 -8.80
C THR A 297 -0.05 -10.61 -8.56
N SER A 298 0.69 -10.32 -7.49
CA SER A 298 1.86 -11.10 -7.08
C SER A 298 2.06 -11.09 -5.58
N LEU A 299 2.10 -12.29 -4.99
CA LEU A 299 2.48 -12.53 -3.60
C LEU A 299 3.31 -13.82 -3.50
N THR A 300 4.40 -13.80 -2.73
CA THR A 300 5.22 -14.98 -2.50
C THR A 300 4.67 -15.77 -1.31
N PHE A 301 4.45 -17.06 -1.50
CA PHE A 301 4.06 -18.01 -0.47
C PHE A 301 5.23 -18.91 -0.09
N LEU A 302 5.44 -19.08 1.20
CA LEU A 302 6.36 -20.05 1.78
C LEU A 302 5.56 -21.06 2.59
N PHE A 303 5.74 -22.33 2.27
CA PHE A 303 5.21 -23.44 3.05
C PHE A 303 6.37 -24.20 3.69
N THR A 304 6.20 -24.52 4.98
CA THR A 304 7.08 -25.42 5.71
C THR A 304 6.33 -26.68 6.12
N ASP A 305 7.06 -27.74 6.44
CA ASP A 305 6.55 -29.00 7.01
C ASP A 305 7.72 -29.68 7.74
N LEU A 306 7.44 -30.44 8.80
CA LEU A 306 8.49 -31.18 9.50
C LEU A 306 8.52 -32.62 9.02
N LYS A 307 9.67 -33.06 8.50
CA LYS A 307 9.82 -34.41 7.98
C LYS A 307 9.65 -35.44 9.11
N GLY A 308 8.68 -36.34 8.93
CA GLY A 308 8.50 -37.49 9.82
C GLY A 308 8.12 -37.10 11.25
N SER A 309 7.39 -36.01 11.43
CA SER A 309 6.95 -35.49 12.73
C SER A 309 6.25 -36.53 13.59
N THR A 310 5.36 -37.35 13.04
CA THR A 310 4.71 -38.44 13.80
C THR A 310 5.73 -39.42 14.40
N ALA A 311 6.70 -39.89 13.60
CA ALA A 311 7.72 -40.83 14.06
C ALA A 311 8.72 -40.17 15.03
N LEU A 312 8.96 -38.86 14.87
CA LEU A 312 9.74 -38.07 15.81
C LEU A 312 9.03 -38.02 17.17
N TYR A 313 7.72 -37.75 17.21
CA TYR A 313 6.93 -37.66 18.43
C TYR A 313 6.89 -38.99 19.20
N GLU A 314 6.70 -40.10 18.50
CA GLU A 314 6.74 -41.44 19.10
C GLU A 314 8.11 -41.77 19.71
N ARG A 315 9.21 -41.33 19.08
CA ARG A 315 10.58 -41.64 19.53
C ARG A 315 11.00 -40.83 20.76
N VAL A 316 10.68 -39.53 20.80
CA VAL A 316 11.16 -38.64 21.87
C VAL A 316 10.21 -38.56 23.07
N GLY A 317 8.98 -39.05 22.92
CA GLY A 317 7.91 -38.99 23.93
C GLY A 317 7.23 -37.61 23.99
N ASP A 318 6.00 -37.57 24.48
CA ASP A 318 5.09 -36.43 24.35
C ASP A 318 5.64 -35.10 24.88
N LEU A 319 6.31 -35.11 26.04
CA LEU A 319 6.81 -33.88 26.67
C LEU A 319 7.99 -33.28 25.88
N ALA A 320 8.96 -34.10 25.51
CA ALA A 320 10.11 -33.65 24.72
C ALA A 320 9.70 -33.28 23.29
N ALA A 321 8.70 -33.98 22.73
CA ALA A 321 8.10 -33.64 21.44
C ALA A 321 7.45 -32.26 21.49
N PHE A 322 6.69 -31.97 22.55
CA PHE A 322 6.03 -30.68 22.73
C PHE A 322 7.04 -29.52 22.82
N ASP A 323 8.08 -29.64 23.65
CA ASP A 323 9.11 -28.60 23.78
C ASP A 323 9.87 -28.38 22.48
N LEU A 324 10.16 -29.46 21.72
CA LEU A 324 10.82 -29.40 20.43
C LEU A 324 9.96 -28.69 19.37
N VAL A 325 8.67 -29.03 19.30
CA VAL A 325 7.72 -28.40 18.38
C VAL A 325 7.53 -26.92 18.72
N ARG A 326 7.48 -26.57 20.02
CA ARG A 326 7.41 -25.18 20.45
C ARG A 326 8.66 -24.40 20.04
N ALA A 327 9.86 -24.96 20.24
CA ALA A 327 11.11 -24.34 19.82
C ALA A 327 11.20 -24.17 18.29
N HIS A 328 10.75 -25.20 17.56
CA HIS A 328 10.64 -25.15 16.10
C HIS A 328 9.73 -24.01 15.64
N PHE A 329 8.49 -23.96 16.13
CA PHE A 329 7.56 -22.89 15.77
C PHE A 329 8.08 -21.51 16.16
N HIS A 330 8.62 -21.35 17.36
CA HIS A 330 9.20 -20.09 17.80
C HIS A 330 10.25 -19.59 16.79
N ALA A 331 11.20 -20.45 16.40
CA ALA A 331 12.22 -20.11 15.43
C ALA A 331 11.61 -19.74 14.06
N LEU A 332 10.66 -20.53 13.54
CA LEU A 332 10.05 -20.24 12.24
C LEU A 332 9.30 -18.89 12.24
N LEU A 333 8.45 -18.67 13.24
CA LEU A 333 7.61 -17.46 13.33
C LEU A 333 8.47 -16.20 13.50
N GLU A 334 9.50 -16.27 14.36
CA GLU A 334 10.46 -15.18 14.56
C GLU A 334 11.20 -14.83 13.26
N ILE A 335 11.70 -15.85 12.54
CA ILE A 335 12.40 -15.65 11.27
C ILE A 335 11.48 -15.01 10.24
N ILE A 336 10.25 -15.52 10.07
CA ILE A 336 9.27 -14.96 9.13
C ILE A 336 9.04 -13.48 9.42
N SER A 337 8.78 -13.13 10.68
CA SER A 337 8.53 -11.74 11.07
C SER A 337 9.76 -10.86 10.84
N SER A 338 10.96 -11.34 11.17
CA SER A 338 12.21 -10.58 11.00
C SER A 338 12.61 -10.37 9.53
N GLU A 339 12.12 -11.24 8.64
CA GLU A 339 12.31 -11.16 7.18
C GLU A 339 11.09 -10.56 6.49
N LYS A 340 10.36 -9.63 7.14
CA LYS A 340 9.25 -8.86 6.52
C LYS A 340 8.11 -9.74 5.96
N GLY A 341 7.95 -10.94 6.52
CA GLY A 341 6.88 -11.87 6.18
C GLY A 341 5.75 -11.85 7.21
N ALA A 342 4.64 -12.46 6.83
CA ALA A 342 3.52 -12.71 7.74
C ALA A 342 3.10 -14.17 7.72
N VAL A 343 2.77 -14.67 8.90
CA VAL A 343 2.23 -16.00 9.13
C VAL A 343 0.74 -15.96 8.86
N VAL A 344 0.30 -16.73 7.88
CA VAL A 344 -1.12 -16.84 7.53
C VAL A 344 -1.80 -17.77 8.52
N LYS A 345 -1.25 -18.98 8.67
CA LYS A 345 -1.75 -20.03 9.56
C LYS A 345 -0.72 -21.15 9.76
N THR A 346 -0.92 -21.91 10.81
CA THR A 346 -0.25 -23.19 11.06
C THR A 346 -1.19 -24.33 10.70
N ILE A 347 -0.66 -25.44 10.17
CA ILE A 347 -1.41 -26.62 9.76
C ILE A 347 -0.69 -27.85 10.34
N GLY A 348 -1.08 -28.32 11.52
CA GLY A 348 -0.27 -29.29 12.25
C GLY A 348 1.08 -28.67 12.63
N ASP A 349 2.16 -29.26 12.15
CA ASP A 349 3.58 -28.85 12.24
C ASP A 349 4.05 -27.98 11.05
N ALA A 350 3.18 -27.74 10.07
CA ALA A 350 3.46 -26.88 8.93
C ALA A 350 3.14 -25.39 9.21
N VAL A 351 3.91 -24.50 8.60
CA VAL A 351 3.63 -23.05 8.56
C VAL A 351 3.35 -22.62 7.13
N MET A 352 2.26 -21.87 6.94
CA MET A 352 1.99 -21.10 5.73
C MET A 352 2.29 -19.63 6.00
N ALA A 353 3.20 -19.06 5.22
CA ALA A 353 3.59 -17.66 5.32
C ALA A 353 3.57 -16.96 3.96
N THR A 354 3.49 -15.64 3.99
CA THR A 354 3.50 -14.77 2.81
C THR A 354 4.56 -13.69 2.92
N PHE A 355 5.15 -13.34 1.78
CA PHE A 355 6.12 -12.27 1.64
C PHE A 355 5.74 -11.41 0.44
N VAL A 356 5.87 -10.08 0.59
CA VAL A 356 5.62 -9.13 -0.51
C VAL A 356 6.65 -9.30 -1.64
N ARG A 357 7.88 -9.72 -1.30
CA ARG A 357 8.96 -9.92 -2.25
C ARG A 357 9.66 -11.27 -2.04
N PRO A 358 10.05 -11.97 -3.11
CA PRO A 358 10.55 -13.34 -3.05
C PRO A 358 11.91 -13.48 -2.34
N GLU A 359 12.77 -12.46 -2.40
CA GLU A 359 14.09 -12.49 -1.76
C GLU A 359 14.00 -12.69 -0.24
N HIS A 360 12.99 -12.11 0.39
CA HIS A 360 12.76 -12.26 1.82
C HIS A 360 12.37 -13.69 2.18
N ALA A 361 11.55 -14.34 1.35
CA ALA A 361 11.19 -15.75 1.55
C ALA A 361 12.40 -16.68 1.41
N ILE A 362 13.33 -16.37 0.49
CA ILE A 362 14.58 -17.12 0.31
C ILE A 362 15.47 -16.97 1.55
N VAL A 363 15.69 -15.75 2.02
CA VAL A 363 16.50 -15.50 3.22
C VAL A 363 15.87 -16.18 4.43
N ALA A 364 14.56 -16.06 4.61
CA ALA A 364 13.81 -16.74 5.66
C ALA A 364 14.03 -18.26 5.58
N GLY A 365 13.86 -18.88 4.42
CA GLY A 365 14.07 -20.32 4.24
C GLY A 365 15.48 -20.78 4.61
N LEU A 366 16.50 -20.03 4.18
CA LEU A 366 17.91 -20.31 4.53
C LEU A 366 18.16 -20.18 6.03
N ARG A 367 17.60 -19.15 6.68
CA ARG A 367 17.70 -18.95 8.13
C ARG A 367 16.97 -20.04 8.91
N MET A 368 15.80 -20.49 8.43
CA MET A 368 15.04 -21.58 9.05
C MET A 368 15.86 -22.87 9.05
N ARG A 369 16.47 -23.23 7.92
CA ARG A 369 17.37 -24.39 7.81
C ARG A 369 18.50 -24.31 8.84
N ALA A 370 19.20 -23.18 8.89
CA ALA A 370 20.29 -22.97 9.84
C ALA A 370 19.83 -23.02 11.31
N ALA A 371 18.63 -22.53 11.62
CA ALA A 371 18.04 -22.62 12.95
C ALA A 371 17.74 -24.07 13.34
N MET A 372 17.22 -24.89 12.42
CA MET A 372 16.99 -26.32 12.67
C MET A 372 18.31 -27.07 12.89
N ASP A 373 19.36 -26.76 12.13
CA ASP A 373 20.70 -27.31 12.36
C ASP A 373 21.24 -26.93 13.75
N GLY A 374 20.97 -25.72 14.22
CA GLY A 374 21.30 -25.28 15.57
C GLY A 374 20.61 -26.10 16.65
N LEU A 375 19.29 -26.31 16.51
CA LEU A 375 18.49 -27.12 17.45
C LEU A 375 18.95 -28.60 17.45
N ASN A 376 19.26 -29.15 16.27
CA ASN A 376 19.81 -30.48 16.11
C ASN A 376 21.16 -30.63 16.85
N LYS A 377 22.09 -29.68 16.66
CA LYS A 377 23.39 -29.67 17.34
C LYS A 377 23.26 -29.61 18.86
N GLN A 378 22.34 -28.81 19.39
CA GLN A 378 22.09 -28.72 20.84
C GLN A 378 21.58 -30.04 21.43
N ARG A 379 20.81 -30.80 20.65
CA ARG A 379 20.24 -32.09 21.03
C ARG A 379 21.19 -33.27 20.77
N GLY A 380 22.24 -33.07 19.96
CA GLY A 380 23.10 -34.15 19.48
C GLY A 380 22.41 -35.09 18.49
N THR A 381 21.39 -34.60 17.77
CA THR A 381 20.62 -35.36 16.76
C THR A 381 20.68 -34.67 15.39
N ASP A 382 20.14 -35.30 14.36
CA ASP A 382 20.02 -34.79 12.98
C ASP A 382 18.59 -34.95 12.42
N ASP A 383 17.62 -35.11 13.32
CA ASP A 383 16.27 -35.57 13.00
C ASP A 383 15.25 -34.44 12.78
N LEU A 384 15.57 -33.19 13.13
CA LEU A 384 14.72 -32.04 12.86
C LEU A 384 15.02 -31.50 11.45
N ILE A 385 14.26 -31.99 10.47
CA ILE A 385 14.40 -31.59 9.05
C ILE A 385 13.16 -30.82 8.64
N VAL A 386 13.32 -29.52 8.37
CA VAL A 386 12.27 -28.67 7.82
C VAL A 386 12.29 -28.73 6.30
N LYS A 387 11.14 -29.03 5.72
CA LYS A 387 10.91 -29.08 4.28
C LYS A 387 10.34 -27.74 3.86
N ILE A 388 10.93 -27.07 2.87
CA ILE A 388 10.52 -25.70 2.50
C ILE A 388 10.18 -25.65 1.00
N GLY A 389 9.04 -25.04 0.68
CA GLY A 389 8.63 -24.72 -0.68
C GLY A 389 8.22 -23.28 -0.83
N ILE A 390 8.69 -22.62 -1.89
CA ILE A 390 8.43 -21.21 -2.16
C ILE A 390 7.90 -21.04 -3.58
N HIS A 391 6.80 -20.32 -3.72
CA HIS A 391 6.20 -19.99 -5.01
C HIS A 391 5.58 -18.61 -4.99
N GLU A 392 5.69 -17.89 -6.11
CA GLU A 392 5.10 -16.56 -6.29
C GLU A 392 4.08 -16.58 -7.42
N GLY A 393 2.97 -15.88 -7.21
CA GLY A 393 1.97 -15.66 -8.25
C GLY A 393 0.71 -14.94 -7.74
N PRO A 394 -0.32 -14.80 -8.60
CA PRO A 394 -1.54 -14.11 -8.26
C PRO A 394 -2.41 -14.89 -7.27
N CYS A 395 -3.08 -14.18 -6.37
CA CYS A 395 -4.01 -14.76 -5.40
C CYS A 395 -5.17 -13.82 -5.07
N LEU A 396 -6.17 -14.34 -4.36
CA LEU A 396 -7.24 -13.56 -3.77
C LEU A 396 -7.03 -13.49 -2.25
N ALA A 397 -6.96 -12.29 -1.69
CA ALA A 397 -7.13 -12.09 -0.25
C ALA A 397 -8.62 -12.14 0.10
N VAL A 398 -8.96 -12.96 1.09
CA VAL A 398 -10.35 -13.26 1.50
C VAL A 398 -10.44 -13.33 3.03
N MET A 399 -11.66 -13.28 3.56
CA MET A 399 -11.94 -13.62 4.96
C MET A 399 -12.43 -15.06 5.06
N LEU A 400 -11.78 -15.86 5.90
CA LEU A 400 -12.20 -17.21 6.24
C LEU A 400 -12.08 -17.41 7.76
N ASN A 401 -13.14 -17.90 8.40
CA ASN A 401 -13.20 -18.08 9.86
C ASN A 401 -12.80 -16.82 10.64
N GLU A 402 -13.32 -15.66 10.22
CA GLU A 402 -13.06 -14.34 10.83
C GLU A 402 -11.57 -13.94 10.82
N ARG A 403 -10.76 -14.57 9.96
CA ARG A 403 -9.37 -14.23 9.74
C ARG A 403 -9.08 -14.03 8.27
N GLN A 404 -8.11 -13.17 7.99
CA GLN A 404 -7.62 -12.99 6.64
C GLN A 404 -6.86 -14.24 6.16
N ASP A 405 -7.25 -14.77 5.01
CA ASP A 405 -6.64 -15.92 4.34
C ASP A 405 -6.42 -15.62 2.85
N TYR A 406 -5.81 -16.55 2.13
CA TYR A 406 -5.57 -16.44 0.70
C TYR A 406 -6.14 -17.63 -0.05
N PHE A 407 -6.72 -17.36 -1.21
CA PHE A 407 -7.29 -18.35 -2.10
C PHE A 407 -6.71 -18.24 -3.51
N GLY A 408 -6.49 -19.38 -4.17
CA GLY A 408 -6.03 -19.43 -5.55
C GLY A 408 -5.10 -20.60 -5.86
N GLN A 409 -4.80 -20.78 -7.14
CA GLN A 409 -3.90 -21.85 -7.61
C GLN A 409 -2.49 -21.69 -7.06
N THR A 410 -2.00 -20.46 -6.90
CA THR A 410 -0.68 -20.15 -6.34
C THR A 410 -0.48 -20.74 -4.94
N VAL A 411 -1.48 -20.68 -4.06
CA VAL A 411 -1.41 -21.29 -2.71
C VAL A 411 -1.21 -22.80 -2.82
N ASN A 412 -1.95 -23.45 -3.72
CA ASN A 412 -1.86 -24.89 -3.93
C ASN A 412 -0.52 -25.30 -4.55
N ILE A 413 0.02 -24.50 -5.49
CA ILE A 413 1.34 -24.74 -6.07
C ILE A 413 2.41 -24.67 -4.98
N ALA A 414 2.40 -23.63 -4.14
CA ALA A 414 3.39 -23.44 -3.08
C ALA A 414 3.43 -24.64 -2.11
N ALA A 415 2.27 -25.11 -1.65
CA ALA A 415 2.17 -26.29 -0.79
C ALA A 415 2.71 -27.57 -1.49
N ARG A 416 2.43 -27.73 -2.78
CA ARG A 416 2.89 -28.89 -3.55
C ARG A 416 4.40 -28.83 -3.84
N VAL A 417 4.95 -27.63 -4.04
CA VAL A 417 6.39 -27.40 -4.20
C VAL A 417 7.12 -27.79 -2.91
N GLN A 418 6.59 -27.41 -1.74
CA GLN A 418 7.12 -27.84 -0.44
C GLN A 418 7.14 -29.37 -0.34
N SER A 419 6.08 -30.04 -0.79
CA SER A 419 5.95 -31.50 -0.72
C SER A 419 7.01 -32.26 -1.54
N LEU A 420 7.67 -31.61 -2.51
CA LEU A 420 8.78 -32.18 -3.29
C LEU A 420 10.08 -32.28 -2.49
N SER A 421 10.24 -31.45 -1.47
CA SER A 421 11.39 -31.55 -0.57
C SER A 421 11.35 -32.91 0.12
N THR A 422 12.51 -33.53 0.28
CA THR A 422 12.69 -34.87 0.87
C THR A 422 13.78 -34.86 1.94
N ALA A 423 14.71 -33.90 1.89
CA ALA A 423 15.68 -33.64 2.94
C ALA A 423 15.70 -32.14 3.29
N GLN A 424 16.89 -31.52 3.40
CA GLN A 424 17.06 -30.13 3.82
C GLN A 424 16.99 -29.12 2.67
N GLU A 425 16.69 -29.58 1.45
CA GLU A 425 16.62 -28.71 0.30
C GLU A 425 15.38 -27.81 0.29
N ILE A 426 15.56 -26.59 -0.19
CA ILE A 426 14.47 -25.62 -0.41
C ILE A 426 14.06 -25.71 -1.87
N HIS A 427 12.78 -25.99 -2.12
CA HIS A 427 12.25 -26.02 -3.47
C HIS A 427 11.60 -24.68 -3.83
N ILE A 428 11.95 -24.14 -4.99
CA ILE A 428 11.41 -22.88 -5.50
C ILE A 428 10.93 -23.03 -6.95
N THR A 429 10.10 -22.10 -7.41
CA THR A 429 9.61 -22.07 -8.80
C THR A 429 10.29 -20.99 -9.62
N GLY A 430 10.18 -21.06 -10.95
CA GLY A 430 10.71 -20.05 -11.89
C GLY A 430 10.46 -18.59 -11.46
N PRO A 431 9.22 -18.16 -11.18
CA PRO A 431 8.94 -16.78 -10.76
C PRO A 431 9.78 -16.28 -9.57
N VAL A 432 10.08 -17.17 -8.61
CA VAL A 432 10.91 -16.85 -7.44
C VAL A 432 12.38 -16.75 -7.83
N LEU A 433 12.86 -17.67 -8.67
CA LEU A 433 14.26 -17.68 -9.12
C LEU A 433 14.59 -16.49 -10.03
N ASP A 434 13.63 -16.12 -10.89
CA ASP A 434 13.79 -15.06 -11.91
C ASP A 434 13.81 -13.66 -11.29
N ALA A 435 13.47 -13.52 -10.01
CA ALA A 435 13.56 -12.27 -9.29
C ALA A 435 15.04 -11.82 -9.14
N PRO A 436 15.42 -10.60 -9.59
CA PRO A 436 16.81 -10.17 -9.60
C PRO A 436 17.53 -10.25 -8.24
N ALA A 437 16.83 -9.86 -7.17
CA ALA A 437 17.38 -9.89 -5.81
C ALA A 437 17.63 -11.33 -5.32
N VAL A 438 16.80 -12.30 -5.74
CA VAL A 438 17.02 -13.72 -5.43
C VAL A 438 18.27 -14.24 -6.14
N ALA A 439 18.41 -13.93 -7.42
CA ALA A 439 19.59 -14.31 -8.19
C ALA A 439 20.89 -13.77 -7.55
N GLU A 440 20.87 -12.52 -7.10
CA GLU A 440 21.99 -11.90 -6.40
C GLU A 440 22.34 -12.63 -5.09
N ILE A 441 21.35 -12.94 -4.24
CA ILE A 441 21.56 -13.66 -2.98
C ILE A 441 22.19 -15.03 -3.24
N LEU A 442 21.69 -15.77 -4.23
CA LEU A 442 22.19 -17.10 -4.56
C LEU A 442 23.63 -17.02 -5.08
N GLN A 443 23.94 -16.02 -5.91
CA GLN A 443 25.30 -15.76 -6.40
C GLN A 443 26.27 -15.41 -5.26
N GLN A 444 25.90 -14.47 -4.38
CA GLN A 444 26.72 -14.06 -3.24
C GLN A 444 27.03 -15.22 -2.29
N ARG A 445 26.09 -16.15 -2.13
CA ARG A 445 26.24 -17.35 -1.30
C ARG A 445 26.86 -18.54 -2.04
N ALA A 446 27.23 -18.38 -3.31
CA ALA A 446 27.73 -19.44 -4.18
C ALA A 446 26.80 -20.68 -4.27
N ILE A 447 25.49 -20.46 -4.15
CA ILE A 447 24.49 -21.52 -4.25
C ILE A 447 24.08 -21.67 -5.72
N LYS A 448 24.15 -22.91 -6.23
CA LYS A 448 23.72 -23.25 -7.59
C LYS A 448 22.38 -23.96 -7.55
N PRO A 449 21.29 -23.35 -8.04
CA PRO A 449 20.00 -24.01 -8.14
C PRO A 449 20.06 -25.21 -9.08
N ILE A 450 19.46 -26.33 -8.68
CA ILE A 450 19.37 -27.54 -9.49
C ILE A 450 17.97 -27.62 -10.09
N GLN A 451 17.87 -27.47 -11.41
CA GLN A 451 16.60 -27.56 -12.11
C GLN A 451 16.06 -28.99 -12.11
N LYS A 452 14.78 -29.15 -11.78
CA LYS A 452 14.04 -30.40 -11.80
C LYS A 452 12.69 -30.23 -12.50
N GLN A 453 12.20 -31.32 -13.08
CA GLN A 453 10.86 -31.42 -13.65
C GLN A 453 10.00 -32.24 -12.71
N ALA A 454 8.96 -31.64 -12.13
CA ALA A 454 8.09 -32.30 -11.16
C ALA A 454 6.64 -32.31 -11.65
N ALA A 455 5.99 -33.47 -11.55
CA ALA A 455 4.55 -33.57 -11.72
C ALA A 455 3.88 -33.19 -10.40
N LEU A 456 3.18 -32.06 -10.37
CA LEU A 456 2.40 -31.65 -9.21
C LEU A 456 0.98 -32.18 -9.34
N ARG A 457 0.51 -32.94 -8.35
CA ARG A 457 -0.85 -33.54 -8.36
C ARG A 457 -1.91 -32.48 -8.65
N GLY A 458 -2.72 -32.67 -9.69
CA GLY A 458 -3.78 -31.71 -10.05
C GLY A 458 -3.29 -30.45 -10.78
N ILE A 459 -2.09 -30.51 -11.38
CA ILE A 459 -1.63 -29.60 -12.43
C ILE A 459 -1.40 -30.48 -13.66
N ALA A 460 -1.95 -30.08 -14.82
CA ALA A 460 -1.93 -30.91 -16.02
C ALA A 460 -0.51 -31.16 -16.55
N ASP A 461 0.35 -30.13 -16.47
CA ASP A 461 1.71 -30.17 -16.99
C ASP A 461 2.76 -30.36 -15.89
N LYS A 462 3.90 -30.98 -16.27
CA LYS A 462 5.09 -30.98 -15.43
C LYS A 462 5.57 -29.54 -15.26
N MET A 463 5.86 -29.17 -14.03
CA MET A 463 6.35 -27.85 -13.68
C MET A 463 7.86 -27.89 -13.48
N VAL A 464 8.54 -26.87 -13.99
CA VAL A 464 9.95 -26.63 -13.66
C VAL A 464 10.03 -26.10 -12.23
N VAL A 465 10.80 -26.80 -11.40
CA VAL A 465 11.15 -26.38 -10.05
C VAL A 465 12.67 -26.36 -9.92
N TYR A 466 13.16 -25.62 -8.93
CA TYR A 466 14.57 -25.51 -8.64
C TYR A 466 14.82 -25.91 -7.20
N GLU A 467 15.79 -26.78 -7.01
CA GLU A 467 16.29 -27.16 -5.71
C GLU A 467 17.44 -26.25 -5.30
N ILE A 468 17.33 -25.65 -4.11
CA ILE A 468 18.39 -24.90 -3.45
C ILE A 468 19.03 -25.87 -2.42
N PRO A 469 20.25 -26.35 -2.67
CA PRO A 469 20.90 -27.37 -1.85
C PRO A 469 21.25 -26.88 -0.45
#